data_AF-K3WMV4-F1
#
_entry.id   AF-K3WMV4-F1
#
_cell.length_a   1.000
_cell.length_b   1.000
_cell.length_c   1.000
_cell.angle_alpha   90.00
_cell.angle_beta   90.00
_cell.angle_gamma   90.00
#
_symmetry.space_group_name_H-M   'P 1'
#
loop_
_entity.id
_entity.type
_entity.pdbx_description
1 polymer ?
#
loop_
_entity_poly.entity_id
_entity_poly.type
_entity_poly.pdbx_seq_one_letter_code
_entity_poly.pdbx_strand_id
1 'polypeptide(L)'
;ATRRAVPHLGCTSGVKVRLIPAIPRSALLRVVWTPKSPTKPHPMTVHSLRVDKDEIKAYVKYSKHLRKILLPVFEDLQFRLAFWLLPVRSRFWFLQQSNPRIIYCVRNGCDSIETEQHLFFECALASRLWEHFRNIMAPFVRSRLTWTMIATAKKPVVRDEWKECEGVIGDVWHTFRAVTLHFIWSDRNRCLFDGRQPTSALPARSIIHTT
;
A
#
# COMPACT_ATOMS: atom_id res chain seq x y z
N ALA A 1 -53.79 14.62 -1.89
CA ALA A 1 -52.59 15.17 -2.57
C ALA A 1 -52.10 14.18 -3.61
N THR A 2 -52.36 14.46 -4.89
CA THR A 2 -51.92 13.68 -6.04
C THR A 2 -50.40 13.72 -6.13
N ARG A 3 -49.74 12.57 -5.95
CA ARG A 3 -48.28 12.45 -6.13
C ARG A 3 -47.95 12.78 -7.58
N ARG A 4 -47.37 13.97 -7.84
CA ARG A 4 -46.76 14.32 -9.13
C ARG A 4 -45.76 13.23 -9.49
N ALA A 5 -45.96 12.59 -10.65
CA ALA A 5 -45.01 11.64 -11.20
C ALA A 5 -43.67 12.36 -11.41
N VAL A 6 -42.67 12.01 -10.60
CA VAL A 6 -41.30 12.46 -10.80
C VAL A 6 -40.84 11.86 -12.14
N PRO A 7 -40.26 12.65 -13.07
CA PRO A 7 -39.78 12.10 -14.33
C PRO A 7 -38.82 10.96 -14.01
N HIS A 8 -39.14 9.77 -14.51
CA HIS A 8 -38.37 8.57 -14.22
C HIS A 8 -36.96 8.71 -14.81
N LEU A 9 -36.00 9.14 -13.99
CA LEU A 9 -34.58 9.09 -14.34
C LEU A 9 -34.21 7.63 -14.59
N GLY A 10 -33.66 7.37 -15.78
CA GLY A 10 -33.35 6.04 -16.25
C GLY A 10 -32.21 6.05 -17.26
N CYS A 11 -31.77 4.86 -17.65
CA CYS A 11 -30.71 4.69 -18.63
C CYS A 11 -31.13 3.66 -19.68
N THR A 12 -30.78 3.97 -20.94
CA THR A 12 -30.97 3.10 -22.09
C THR A 12 -29.69 2.29 -22.28
N SER A 13 -29.75 0.98 -22.06
CA SER A 13 -28.65 0.06 -22.37
C SER A 13 -29.09 -0.82 -23.53
N GLY A 14 -28.63 -0.50 -24.74
CA GLY A 14 -29.16 -1.07 -25.97
C GLY A 14 -30.66 -0.77 -26.13
N VAL A 15 -31.49 -1.81 -26.27
CA VAL A 15 -32.95 -1.71 -26.48
C VAL A 15 -33.76 -1.63 -25.17
N LYS A 16 -33.13 -1.84 -24.00
CA LYS A 16 -33.84 -1.87 -22.70
C LYS A 16 -33.72 -0.53 -21.97
N VAL A 17 -34.86 0.08 -21.68
CA VAL A 17 -34.97 1.24 -20.77
C VAL A 17 -35.08 0.73 -19.33
N ARG A 18 -34.17 1.12 -18.45
CA ARG A 18 -34.27 0.82 -17.02
C ARG A 18 -34.51 2.11 -16.25
N LEU A 19 -35.57 2.15 -15.44
CA LEU A 19 -36.00 3.33 -14.67
C LEU A 19 -35.66 3.16 -13.19
N ILE A 20 -35.32 4.25 -12.50
CA ILE A 20 -35.20 4.29 -11.03
C ILE A 20 -36.63 4.32 -10.45
N PRO A 21 -36.95 3.51 -9.42
CA PRO A 21 -36.06 2.71 -8.56
C PRO A 21 -35.89 1.24 -8.97
N ALA A 22 -36.40 0.81 -10.12
CA ALA A 22 -36.37 -0.60 -10.55
C ALA A 22 -34.95 -1.13 -10.87
N ILE A 23 -33.94 -0.26 -10.89
CA ILE A 23 -32.53 -0.66 -11.00
C ILE A 23 -32.00 -1.00 -9.60
N PRO A 24 -31.55 -2.24 -9.33
CA PRO A 24 -30.89 -2.58 -8.09
C PRO A 24 -29.67 -1.67 -7.86
N ARG A 25 -29.47 -1.19 -6.63
CA ARG A 25 -28.36 -0.29 -6.29
C ARG A 25 -26.99 -0.87 -6.69
N SER A 26 -26.83 -2.19 -6.61
CA SER A 26 -25.63 -2.93 -7.05
C SER A 26 -25.41 -2.92 -8.57
N ALA A 27 -26.46 -2.69 -9.36
CA ALA A 27 -26.41 -2.63 -10.82
C ALA A 27 -26.33 -1.20 -11.36
N LEU A 28 -26.80 -0.20 -10.60
CA LEU A 28 -26.96 1.19 -11.06
C LEU A 28 -25.73 1.74 -11.78
N LEU A 29 -24.55 1.65 -11.17
CA LEU A 29 -23.32 2.15 -11.77
C LEU A 29 -23.02 1.48 -13.11
N ARG A 30 -23.20 0.15 -13.24
CA ARG A 30 -22.95 -0.55 -14.51
C ARG A 30 -23.93 -0.16 -15.62
N VAL A 31 -25.17 0.18 -15.27
CA VAL A 31 -26.20 0.51 -16.28
C VAL A 31 -26.07 1.97 -16.71
N VAL A 32 -25.76 2.87 -15.79
CA VAL A 32 -25.66 4.32 -16.06
C VAL A 32 -24.29 4.70 -16.61
N TRP A 33 -23.23 3.95 -16.28
CA TRP A 33 -21.87 4.32 -16.62
C TRP A 33 -20.98 3.10 -16.87
N THR A 34 -20.38 3.05 -18.05
CA THR A 34 -19.29 2.11 -18.35
C THR A 34 -17.99 2.90 -18.45
N PRO A 35 -17.02 2.71 -17.53
CA PRO A 35 -15.75 3.39 -17.64
C PRO A 35 -15.05 2.97 -18.93
N LYS A 36 -14.44 3.93 -19.63
CA LYS A 36 -13.53 3.63 -20.73
C LYS A 36 -12.36 2.79 -20.20
N SER A 37 -11.87 1.87 -21.02
CA SER A 37 -10.67 1.10 -20.68
C SER A 37 -9.51 2.07 -20.38
N PRO A 38 -8.77 1.85 -19.28
CA PRO A 38 -7.64 2.70 -18.94
C PRO A 38 -6.58 2.61 -20.03
N THR A 39 -6.09 3.78 -20.48
CA THR A 39 -5.03 3.90 -21.49
C THR A 39 -3.64 3.86 -20.89
N LYS A 40 -3.52 4.20 -19.60
CA LYS A 40 -2.26 4.20 -18.86
C LYS A 40 -2.13 2.90 -18.05
N PRO A 41 -0.89 2.40 -17.85
CA PRO A 41 -0.65 1.28 -16.95
C PRO A 41 -1.10 1.63 -15.52
N HIS A 42 -1.56 0.61 -14.78
CA HIS A 42 -2.01 0.80 -13.42
C HIS A 42 -0.82 1.18 -12.51
N PRO A 43 -0.93 2.15 -11.57
CA PRO A 43 0.22 2.61 -10.80
C PRO A 43 0.99 1.51 -10.05
N MET A 44 0.30 0.48 -9.57
CA MET A 44 0.95 -0.67 -8.91
C MET A 44 1.92 -1.44 -9.80
N THR A 45 1.83 -1.35 -11.14
CA THR A 45 2.76 -2.02 -12.05
C THR A 45 4.15 -1.38 -12.05
N VAL A 46 4.32 -0.19 -11.45
CA VAL A 46 5.63 0.44 -11.23
C VAL A 46 6.51 -0.42 -10.31
N HIS A 47 5.91 -1.15 -9.37
CA HIS A 47 6.63 -1.97 -8.40
C HIS A 47 7.10 -3.32 -8.96
N SER A 48 6.41 -3.83 -9.97
CA SER A 48 6.81 -5.04 -10.69
C SER A 48 5.97 -5.19 -11.96
N LEU A 49 6.62 -5.57 -13.05
CA LEU A 49 5.96 -5.96 -14.30
C LEU A 49 5.07 -7.21 -14.14
N ARG A 50 5.22 -7.96 -13.03
CA ARG A 50 4.41 -9.14 -12.71
C ARG A 50 3.06 -8.80 -12.09
N VAL A 51 2.80 -7.53 -11.74
CA VAL A 51 1.52 -7.11 -11.19
C VAL A 51 0.47 -7.10 -12.29
N ASP A 52 -0.40 -8.10 -12.26
CA ASP A 52 -1.52 -8.23 -13.19
C ASP A 52 -2.84 -7.72 -12.59
N LYS A 53 -3.92 -7.84 -13.36
CA LYS A 53 -5.26 -7.41 -12.93
C LYS A 53 -5.76 -8.19 -11.72
N ASP A 54 -5.34 -9.44 -11.54
CA ASP A 54 -5.82 -10.28 -10.45
C ASP A 54 -5.07 -10.00 -9.15
N GLU A 55 -3.77 -9.69 -9.22
CA GLU A 55 -3.02 -9.13 -8.10
C GLU A 55 -3.61 -7.80 -7.62
N ILE A 56 -3.99 -6.90 -8.55
CA ILE A 56 -4.64 -5.62 -8.20
C ILE A 56 -6.00 -5.88 -7.53
N LYS A 57 -6.83 -6.79 -8.05
CA LYS A 57 -8.11 -7.14 -7.42
C LYS A 57 -7.89 -7.76 -6.03
N ALA A 58 -6.89 -8.62 -5.88
CA ALA A 58 -6.55 -9.26 -4.62
C ALA A 58 -6.13 -8.21 -3.58
N TYR A 59 -5.29 -7.24 -3.98
CA TYR A 59 -4.94 -6.10 -3.15
C TYR A 59 -6.17 -5.32 -2.70
N VAL A 60 -7.06 -4.93 -3.62
CA VAL A 60 -8.27 -4.15 -3.29
C VAL A 60 -9.19 -4.93 -2.36
N LYS A 61 -9.39 -6.23 -2.61
CA LYS A 61 -10.19 -7.10 -1.75
C LYS A 61 -9.61 -7.17 -0.34
N TYR A 62 -8.29 -7.32 -0.24
CA TYR A 62 -7.63 -7.51 1.03
C TYR A 62 -7.40 -6.20 1.80
N SER A 63 -7.16 -5.08 1.11
CA SER A 63 -7.14 -3.73 1.72
C SER A 63 -8.45 -3.43 2.48
N LYS A 64 -9.60 -3.86 1.96
CA LYS A 64 -10.89 -3.74 2.68
C LYS A 64 -10.93 -4.55 3.98
N HIS A 65 -10.25 -5.69 4.03
CA HIS A 65 -10.10 -6.48 5.25
C HIS A 65 -9.16 -5.77 6.24
N LEU A 66 -8.00 -5.30 5.75
CA LEU A 66 -7.03 -4.57 6.57
C LEU A 66 -7.60 -3.33 7.22
N ARG A 67 -8.53 -2.61 6.56
CA ARG A 67 -9.24 -1.46 7.18
C ARG A 67 -10.00 -1.79 8.45
N LYS A 68 -10.32 -3.07 8.69
CA LYS A 68 -11.00 -3.52 9.91
C LYS A 68 -10.03 -3.79 11.07
N ILE A 69 -8.75 -3.96 10.76
CA ILE A 69 -7.70 -4.42 11.70
C ILE A 69 -6.71 -3.28 11.99
N LEU A 70 -6.39 -2.48 10.97
CA LEU A 70 -5.38 -1.44 11.04
C LEU A 70 -6.02 -0.07 11.30
N LEU A 71 -5.28 0.77 12.03
CA LEU A 71 -5.62 2.19 12.16
C LEU A 71 -5.60 2.87 10.78
N PRO A 72 -6.46 3.89 10.55
CA PRO A 72 -6.54 4.59 9.27
C PRO A 72 -5.19 5.12 8.77
N VAL A 73 -4.33 5.61 9.68
CA VAL A 73 -2.99 6.12 9.34
C VAL A 73 -2.08 5.05 8.71
N PHE A 74 -2.20 3.81 9.16
CA PHE A 74 -1.43 2.69 8.62
C PHE A 74 -1.95 2.25 7.26
N GLU A 75 -3.26 2.28 7.05
CA GLU A 75 -3.86 1.91 5.76
C GLU A 75 -3.58 2.96 4.68
N ASP A 76 -3.69 4.25 5.02
CA ASP A 76 -3.38 5.36 4.12
C ASP A 76 -1.95 5.28 3.58
N LEU A 77 -0.96 5.05 4.46
CA LEU A 77 0.43 4.92 4.04
C LEU A 77 0.63 3.74 3.07
N GLN A 78 0.02 2.60 3.35
CA GLN A 78 0.12 1.43 2.49
C GLN A 78 -0.55 1.64 1.14
N PHE A 79 -1.68 2.34 1.12
CA PHE A 79 -2.35 2.75 -0.11
C PHE A 79 -1.45 3.65 -0.95
N ARG A 80 -0.89 4.70 -0.34
CA ARG A 80 0.01 5.62 -1.04
C ARG A 80 1.26 4.94 -1.57
N LEU A 81 1.82 3.99 -0.82
CA LEU A 81 2.95 3.19 -1.29
C LEU A 81 2.56 2.33 -2.50
N ALA A 82 1.48 1.54 -2.39
CA ALA A 82 1.06 0.65 -3.47
C ALA A 82 0.74 1.42 -4.76
N PHE A 83 0.13 2.60 -4.66
CA PHE A 83 -0.26 3.43 -5.80
C PHE A 83 0.82 4.43 -6.25
N TRP A 84 2.03 4.35 -5.70
CA TRP A 84 3.14 5.25 -6.04
C TRP A 84 2.73 6.73 -5.88
N LEU A 85 2.26 7.08 -4.68
CA LEU A 85 1.79 8.42 -4.32
C LEU A 85 2.64 9.07 -3.23
N LEU A 86 3.68 8.40 -2.71
CA LEU A 86 4.48 8.97 -1.64
C LEU A 86 5.44 10.05 -2.15
N PRO A 87 5.57 11.19 -1.43
CA PRO A 87 6.51 12.26 -1.77
C PRO A 87 7.93 11.90 -1.32
N VAL A 88 8.47 10.80 -1.87
CA VAL A 88 9.88 10.44 -1.70
C VAL A 88 10.79 11.43 -2.43
N ARG A 89 12.02 11.58 -1.94
CA ARG A 89 12.90 12.65 -2.39
C ARG A 89 13.28 12.57 -3.86
N SER A 90 13.31 11.38 -4.46
CA SER A 90 13.56 11.21 -5.90
C SER A 90 12.58 11.98 -6.81
N ARG A 91 11.38 12.32 -6.31
CA ARG A 91 10.37 13.10 -7.07
C ARG A 91 10.69 14.58 -7.17
N PHE A 92 11.56 15.11 -6.30
CA PHE A 92 11.91 16.52 -6.23
C PHE A 92 13.20 16.84 -7.01
N TRP A 93 13.50 16.07 -8.06
CA TRP A 93 14.68 16.27 -8.91
C TRP A 93 14.78 17.69 -9.49
N PHE A 94 13.65 18.34 -9.76
CA PHE A 94 13.59 19.70 -10.27
C PHE A 94 14.13 20.76 -9.28
N LEU A 95 14.30 20.43 -8.00
CA LEU A 95 14.88 21.31 -6.98
C LEU A 95 16.41 21.15 -6.82
N GLN A 96 17.06 20.28 -7.61
CA GLN A 96 18.48 19.98 -7.45
C GLN A 96 19.39 21.19 -7.68
N GLN A 97 18.97 22.17 -8.49
CA GLN A 97 19.75 23.39 -8.72
C GLN A 97 19.93 24.21 -7.44
N SER A 98 18.88 24.34 -6.63
CA SER A 98 18.92 25.10 -5.37
C SER A 98 19.37 24.23 -4.19
N ASN A 99 19.15 22.91 -4.26
CA ASN A 99 19.59 21.96 -3.24
C ASN A 99 20.09 20.68 -3.91
N PRO A 100 21.40 20.57 -4.19
CA PRO A 100 21.98 19.41 -4.89
C PRO A 100 21.68 18.07 -4.20
N ARG A 101 21.51 18.08 -2.87
CA ARG A 101 21.23 16.89 -2.06
C ARG A 101 19.73 16.60 -1.88
N ILE A 102 18.84 17.33 -2.55
CA ILE A 102 17.38 17.22 -2.36
C ILE A 102 16.85 15.81 -2.68
N ILE A 103 17.46 15.05 -3.60
CA ILE A 103 16.98 13.72 -4.01
C ILE A 103 17.54 12.54 -3.19
N TYR A 104 18.58 12.79 -2.41
CA TYR A 104 19.33 11.76 -1.69
C TYR A 104 18.63 11.36 -0.40
N CYS A 105 18.91 10.16 0.08
CA CYS A 105 18.42 9.63 1.34
C CYS A 105 18.74 10.56 2.50
N VAL A 106 17.78 10.77 3.41
CA VAL A 106 17.99 11.61 4.61
C VAL A 106 18.91 10.94 5.65
N ARG A 107 19.20 9.65 5.51
CA ARG A 107 19.99 8.91 6.50
C ARG A 107 21.46 9.30 6.39
N ASN A 108 22.07 9.64 7.54
CA ASN A 108 23.50 9.93 7.60
C ASN A 108 24.33 8.77 7.05
N GLY A 109 25.28 9.09 6.17
CA GLY A 109 26.14 8.11 5.52
C GLY A 109 25.47 7.31 4.40
N CYS A 110 24.27 7.70 3.95
CA CYS A 110 23.61 7.09 2.80
C CYS A 110 23.54 8.06 1.62
N ASP A 111 24.39 7.83 0.62
CA ASP A 111 24.44 8.64 -0.61
C ASP A 111 23.58 8.06 -1.76
N SER A 112 22.62 7.20 -1.43
CA SER A 112 21.66 6.67 -2.40
C SER A 112 20.51 7.65 -2.66
N ILE A 113 19.94 7.61 -3.88
CA ILE A 113 18.72 8.34 -4.20
C ILE A 113 17.55 7.73 -3.39
N GLU A 114 16.76 8.57 -2.72
CA GLU A 114 15.60 8.10 -1.95
C GLU A 114 14.43 7.78 -2.89
N THR A 115 14.40 6.53 -3.37
CA THR A 115 13.21 5.94 -3.96
C THR A 115 12.35 5.29 -2.86
N GLU A 116 11.10 4.92 -3.16
CA GLU A 116 10.28 4.15 -2.22
C GLU A 116 10.92 2.80 -1.88
N GLN A 117 11.48 2.11 -2.89
CA GLN A 117 12.20 0.85 -2.69
C GLN A 117 13.43 1.04 -1.82
N HIS A 118 14.21 2.09 -2.07
CA HIS A 118 15.36 2.40 -1.24
C HIS A 118 14.92 2.64 0.21
N LEU A 119 13.99 3.58 0.42
CA LEU A 119 13.55 3.99 1.74
C LEU A 119 12.96 2.83 2.55
N PHE A 120 12.07 2.06 1.94
CA PHE A 120 11.27 1.05 2.63
C PHE A 120 11.83 -0.36 2.56
N PHE A 121 12.88 -0.65 1.79
CA PHE A 121 13.37 -2.02 1.63
C PHE A 121 14.89 -2.16 1.66
N GLU A 122 15.62 -1.30 0.95
CA GLU A 122 17.06 -1.49 0.75
C GLU A 122 17.92 -0.75 1.79
N CYS A 123 17.47 0.43 2.22
CA CYS A 123 18.21 1.27 3.16
C CYS A 123 18.54 0.48 4.44
N ALA A 124 19.69 0.77 5.06
CA ALA A 124 20.23 -0.01 6.18
C ALA A 124 19.24 -0.20 7.34
N LEU A 125 18.43 0.81 7.66
CA LEU A 125 17.36 0.67 8.67
C LEU A 125 16.31 -0.34 8.23
N ALA A 126 15.74 -0.14 7.03
CA ALA A 126 14.69 -1.01 6.50
C ALA A 126 15.18 -2.46 6.38
N SER A 127 16.35 -2.67 5.79
CA SER A 127 16.98 -3.99 5.66
C SER A 127 17.09 -4.73 7.00
N ARG A 128 17.55 -4.05 8.06
CA ARG A 128 17.69 -4.65 9.41
C ARG A 128 16.36 -4.94 10.10
N LEU A 129 15.34 -4.12 9.87
CA LEU A 129 13.99 -4.35 10.40
C LEU A 129 13.34 -5.55 9.70
N TRP A 130 13.47 -5.61 8.37
CA TRP A 130 12.95 -6.72 7.58
C TRP A 130 13.67 -8.04 7.81
N GLU A 131 14.97 -8.02 8.06
CA GLU A 131 15.72 -9.20 8.46
C GLU A 131 15.23 -9.75 9.80
N HIS A 132 15.05 -8.88 10.80
CA HIS A 132 14.49 -9.27 12.09
C HIS A 132 13.11 -9.90 11.93
N PHE A 133 12.25 -9.23 11.18
CA PHE A 133 10.91 -9.71 10.92
C PHE A 133 10.89 -11.03 10.12
N ARG A 134 11.79 -11.20 9.15
CA ARG A 134 11.98 -12.46 8.42
C ARG A 134 12.29 -13.62 9.37
N ASN A 135 13.14 -13.39 10.36
CA ASN A 135 13.50 -14.42 11.34
C ASN A 135 12.30 -14.83 12.21
N ILE A 136 11.46 -13.87 12.61
CA ILE A 136 10.22 -14.14 13.35
C ILE A 136 9.24 -14.97 12.51
N MET A 137 9.09 -14.65 11.23
CA MET A 137 8.12 -15.33 10.36
C MET A 137 8.62 -16.65 9.77
N ALA A 138 9.93 -16.91 9.79
CA ALA A 138 10.54 -18.09 9.17
C ALA A 138 9.89 -19.44 9.54
N PRO A 139 9.42 -19.67 10.78
CA PRO A 139 8.71 -20.90 11.15
C PRO A 139 7.34 -21.06 10.50
N PHE A 140 6.72 -19.97 10.03
CA PHE A 140 5.33 -19.95 9.52
C PHE A 140 5.26 -19.82 8.00
N VAL A 141 6.26 -19.21 7.37
CA VAL A 141 6.23 -18.90 5.92
C VAL A 141 7.42 -19.51 5.18
N ARG A 142 7.20 -19.91 3.93
CA ARG A 142 8.26 -20.39 3.01
C ARG A 142 8.79 -19.29 2.08
N SER A 143 8.02 -18.21 1.89
CA SER A 143 8.39 -17.15 0.95
C SER A 143 9.62 -16.36 1.39
N ARG A 144 10.55 -16.14 0.45
CA ARG A 144 11.55 -15.10 0.60
C ARG A 144 10.88 -13.73 0.54
N LEU A 145 11.26 -12.86 1.46
CA LEU A 145 10.81 -11.48 1.47
C LEU A 145 11.32 -10.72 0.23
N THR A 146 10.41 -10.04 -0.47
CA THR A 146 10.71 -9.26 -1.70
C THR A 146 10.12 -7.86 -1.62
N TRP A 147 10.66 -6.93 -2.42
CA TRP A 147 10.11 -5.57 -2.53
C TRP A 147 8.62 -5.57 -2.89
N THR A 148 8.21 -6.40 -3.86
CA THR A 148 6.81 -6.49 -4.29
C THR A 148 5.89 -6.87 -3.12
N MET A 149 6.30 -7.78 -2.23
CA MET A 149 5.51 -8.10 -1.03
C MET A 149 5.32 -6.90 -0.10
N ILE A 150 6.34 -6.05 0.01
CA ILE A 150 6.28 -4.83 0.81
C ILE A 150 5.40 -3.77 0.13
N ALA A 151 5.64 -3.49 -1.14
CA ALA A 151 4.96 -2.43 -1.87
C ALA A 151 3.48 -2.73 -2.15
N THR A 152 3.17 -3.97 -2.57
CA THR A 152 1.83 -4.35 -3.04
C THR A 152 1.03 -5.16 -2.03
N ALA A 153 1.49 -5.26 -0.77
CA ALA A 153 0.84 -6.07 0.25
C ALA A 153 0.54 -7.52 -0.22
N LYS A 154 1.47 -8.14 -0.94
CA LYS A 154 1.34 -9.55 -1.33
C LYS A 154 1.49 -10.43 -0.10
N LYS A 155 0.61 -11.43 0.03
CA LYS A 155 0.66 -12.40 1.12
C LYS A 155 1.86 -13.32 0.98
N PRO A 156 2.54 -13.69 2.09
CA PRO A 156 3.52 -14.74 2.06
C PRO A 156 2.85 -16.10 1.84
N VAL A 157 3.59 -17.04 1.26
CA VAL A 157 3.20 -18.44 1.18
C VAL A 157 3.43 -19.07 2.55
N VAL A 158 2.32 -19.46 3.19
CA VAL A 158 2.30 -20.13 4.48
C VAL A 158 2.74 -21.59 4.31
N ARG A 159 3.49 -22.09 5.28
CA ARG A 159 3.93 -23.48 5.40
C ARG A 159 2.73 -24.42 5.55
N ASP A 160 2.82 -25.64 5.02
CA ASP A 160 1.70 -26.58 5.01
C ASP A 160 1.24 -26.93 6.44
N GLU A 161 2.19 -27.00 7.36
CA GLU A 161 2.00 -27.23 8.79
C GLU A 161 1.11 -26.17 9.46
N TRP A 162 1.00 -24.99 8.86
CA TRP A 162 0.25 -23.84 9.38
C TRP A 162 -0.91 -23.43 8.47
N LYS A 163 -1.30 -24.28 7.51
CA LYS A 163 -2.29 -23.91 6.49
C LYS A 163 -3.65 -23.57 7.09
N GLU A 164 -4.06 -24.24 8.16
CA GLU A 164 -5.29 -23.94 8.90
C GLU A 164 -5.29 -22.52 9.50
N CYS A 165 -4.11 -21.99 9.81
CA CYS A 165 -3.91 -20.66 10.40
C CYS A 165 -3.54 -19.58 9.35
N GLU A 166 -3.68 -19.85 8.05
CA GLU A 166 -3.22 -18.95 6.97
C GLU A 166 -3.81 -17.54 7.06
N GLY A 167 -5.08 -17.43 7.47
CA GLY A 167 -5.74 -16.13 7.67
C GLY A 167 -5.07 -15.30 8.75
N VAL A 168 -4.84 -15.90 9.92
CA VAL A 168 -4.21 -15.26 11.08
C VAL A 168 -2.77 -14.88 10.78
N ILE A 169 -2.00 -15.79 10.17
CA ILE A 169 -0.60 -15.53 9.78
C ILE A 169 -0.53 -14.39 8.76
N GLY A 170 -1.48 -14.34 7.82
CA GLY A 170 -1.63 -13.23 6.90
C GLY A 170 -1.86 -11.91 7.62
N ASP A 171 -2.81 -11.86 8.56
CA ASP A 171 -3.13 -10.65 9.30
C ASP A 171 -1.96 -10.17 10.16
N VAL A 172 -1.26 -11.09 10.84
CA VAL A 172 -0.02 -10.79 11.58
C VAL A 172 1.05 -10.20 10.64
N TRP A 173 1.31 -10.85 9.49
CA TRP A 173 2.24 -10.35 8.48
C TRP A 173 1.91 -8.92 8.04
N HIS A 174 0.64 -8.63 7.76
CA HIS A 174 0.24 -7.32 7.28
C HIS A 174 0.27 -6.25 8.36
N THR A 175 -0.06 -6.59 9.61
CA THR A 175 0.07 -5.69 10.75
C THR A 175 1.52 -5.29 10.98
N PHE A 176 2.44 -6.27 11.06
CA PHE A 176 3.87 -5.98 11.20
C PHE A 176 4.42 -5.17 10.04
N ARG A 177 4.03 -5.50 8.80
CA ARG A 177 4.40 -4.72 7.62
C ARG A 177 3.92 -3.28 7.75
N ALA A 178 2.67 -3.06 8.16
CA ALA A 178 2.09 -1.74 8.30
C ALA A 178 2.79 -0.89 9.36
N VAL A 179 3.05 -1.46 10.55
CA VAL A 179 3.78 -0.81 11.64
C VAL A 179 5.20 -0.46 11.20
N THR A 180 5.90 -1.39 10.54
CA THR A 180 7.28 -1.17 10.05
C THR A 180 7.33 -0.05 9.01
N LEU A 181 6.42 -0.06 8.03
CA LEU A 181 6.33 0.99 7.01
C LEU A 181 6.07 2.35 7.67
N HIS A 182 5.13 2.42 8.60
CA HIS A 182 4.80 3.65 9.29
C HIS A 182 5.93 4.18 10.15
N PHE A 183 6.63 3.29 10.85
CA PHE A 183 7.82 3.63 11.60
C PHE A 183 8.89 4.25 10.69
N ILE A 184 9.23 3.59 9.57
CA ILE A 184 10.23 4.10 8.62
C ILE A 184 9.82 5.46 8.05
N TRP A 185 8.55 5.60 7.64
CA TRP A 185 8.03 6.85 7.09
C TRP A 185 8.06 7.99 8.11
N SER A 186 7.61 7.72 9.33
CA SER A 186 7.60 8.70 10.42
C SER A 186 9.01 9.10 10.83
N ASP A 187 9.93 8.13 10.92
CA ASP A 187 11.33 8.40 11.22
C ASP A 187 11.97 9.29 10.15
N ARG A 188 11.77 8.96 8.87
CA ARG A 188 12.23 9.78 7.74
C ARG A 188 11.67 11.21 7.82
N ASN A 189 10.39 11.37 8.14
CA ASN A 189 9.78 12.70 8.25
C ASN A 189 10.34 13.50 9.44
N ARG A 190 10.57 12.87 10.59
CA ARG A 190 11.24 13.53 11.73
C ARG A 190 12.65 13.99 11.38
N CYS A 191 13.41 13.20 10.63
CA CYS A 191 14.74 13.63 10.18
C CYS A 191 14.66 14.85 9.25
N LEU A 192 13.64 14.92 8.39
CA LEU A 192 13.51 16.00 7.40
C LEU A 192 12.94 17.29 7.97
N PHE A 193 11.91 17.21 8.80
CA PHE A 193 11.16 18.39 9.25
C PHE A 193 11.58 18.85 10.64
N ASP A 194 12.03 17.93 11.51
CA ASP A 194 12.38 18.26 12.89
C ASP A 194 13.90 18.31 13.13
N GLY A 195 14.71 18.03 12.10
CA GLY A 195 16.18 17.97 12.20
C GLY A 195 16.70 16.89 13.15
N ARG A 196 15.87 15.91 13.52
CA ARG A 196 16.25 14.85 14.46
C ARG A 196 17.22 13.86 13.83
N GLN A 197 18.10 13.29 14.66
CA GLN A 197 18.96 12.21 14.22
C GLN A 197 18.15 10.94 13.91
N PRO A 198 18.53 10.19 12.86
CA PRO A 198 17.79 9.00 12.48
C PRO A 198 17.76 7.95 13.59
N THR A 199 16.60 7.37 13.87
CA THR A 199 16.50 6.33 14.91
C THR A 199 17.36 5.13 14.52
N SER A 200 18.21 4.67 15.44
CA SER A 200 19.01 3.47 15.23
C SER A 200 18.12 2.22 15.22
N ALA A 201 18.61 1.12 14.66
CA ALA A 201 17.78 -0.08 14.47
C ALA A 201 17.35 -0.77 15.78
N LEU A 202 18.06 -0.55 16.89
CA LEU A 202 17.79 -1.20 18.18
C LEU A 202 16.54 -0.62 18.89
N PRO A 203 16.40 0.70 19.10
CA PRO A 203 15.16 1.31 19.59
C PRO A 203 13.97 1.08 18.66
N ALA A 204 14.21 1.04 17.34
CA ALA A 204 13.17 0.76 16.35
C ALA A 204 12.50 -0.61 16.57
N ARG A 205 13.29 -1.63 16.94
CA ARG A 205 12.76 -2.96 17.26
C ARG A 205 11.87 -2.93 18.50
N SER A 206 12.28 -2.26 19.56
CA SER A 206 11.49 -2.14 20.80
C SER A 206 10.13 -1.48 20.54
N ILE A 207 10.08 -0.44 19.70
CA ILE A 207 8.82 0.24 19.34
C ILE A 207 7.89 -0.69 18.56
N ILE A 208 8.41 -1.44 17.58
CA ILE A 208 7.59 -2.36 16.77
C ILE A 208 7.00 -3.50 17.62
N HIS A 209 7.67 -3.91 18.71
CA HIS A 209 7.20 -4.98 19.60
C HIS A 209 6.33 -4.49 20.77
N THR A 210 6.20 -3.18 20.99
CA THR A 210 5.41 -2.61 22.10
C THR A 210 4.11 -1.93 21.65
N THR A 211 3.94 -1.69 20.35
CA THR A 211 2.64 -1.34 19.71
C THR A 211 1.90 -2.58 19.24
#